data_AF-A0A5J5M168-F1
#
_entry.id   AF-A0A5J5M168-F1
#
_cell.length_a   1.000
_cell.length_b   1.000
_cell.length_c   1.000
_cell.angle_alpha   90.00
_cell.angle_beta   90.00
_cell.angle_gamma   90.00
#
_symmetry.space_group_name_H-M   'P 1'
#
loop_
_entity.id
_entity.type
_entity.pdbx_description
1 polymer ?
#
loop_
_entity_poly.entity_id
_entity_poly.type
_entity_poly.pdbx_seq_one_letter_code
_entity_poly.pdbx_strand_id
1 'polypeptide(L)' 'MLRWSKEIKFLESLGKSILIAWWGQETKNDDDIDEIGNLDQVGFITPSQFLEMGKKRSFTILGKG' A
#
# COMPACT_ATOMS: atom_id res chain seq x y z
N MET A 1 -2.24 4.89 -8.62
CA MET A 1 -3.26 4.46 -7.65
C MET A 1 -4.52 3.81 -8.24
N LEU A 2 -4.96 4.17 -9.46
CA LEU A 2 -6.21 3.63 -10.05
C LEU A 2 -6.25 2.10 -10.25
N ARG A 3 -5.09 1.44 -10.30
CA ARG A 3 -5.00 -0.03 -10.44
C ARG A 3 -5.46 -0.74 -9.16
N TRP A 4 -4.80 -0.45 -8.04
CA TRP A 4 -5.07 -1.09 -6.76
C TRP A 4 -6.50 -0.88 -6.25
N SER A 5 -7.09 0.30 -6.49
CA SER A 5 -8.46 0.57 -6.09
C SER A 5 -9.51 -0.28 -6.82
N LYS A 6 -9.23 -0.75 -8.05
CA LYS A 6 -10.11 -1.68 -8.78
C LYS A 6 -9.99 -3.10 -8.24
N GLU A 7 -8.76 -3.54 -7.95
CA GLU A 7 -8.46 -4.87 -7.43
C GLU A 7 -9.04 -5.08 -6.04
N ILE A 8 -8.88 -4.09 -5.15
CA ILE A 8 -9.50 -4.08 -3.81
C ILE A 8 -11.02 -4.22 -3.94
N LYS A 9 -11.67 -3.38 -4.76
CA LYS A 9 -13.12 -3.42 -4.94
C LYS A 9 -13.61 -4.75 -5.50
N PHE A 10 -12.86 -5.35 -6.43
CA PHE A 10 -13.19 -6.65 -6.97
C PHE A 10 -13.15 -7.73 -5.90
N LEU A 11 -12.07 -7.79 -5.12
CA LEU A 11 -11.91 -8.76 -4.04
C LEU A 11 -12.96 -8.56 -2.93
N GLU A 12 -13.30 -7.31 -2.58
CA GLU A 12 -14.39 -6.99 -1.65
C GLU A 12 -15.75 -7.45 -2.20
N SER A 13 -16.00 -7.33 -3.51
CA SER A 13 -17.24 -7.80 -4.13
C SER A 13 -17.41 -9.33 -4.08
N LEU A 14 -16.33 -10.08 -3.87
CA LEU A 14 -16.36 -11.53 -3.62
C LEU A 14 -16.65 -11.87 -2.14
N GLY A 15 -16.96 -10.87 -1.31
CA GLY A 15 -17.23 -11.04 0.12
C GLY A 15 -15.98 -11.33 0.95
N LYS A 16 -14.78 -11.02 0.42
CA LYS A 16 -13.52 -11.23 1.14
C LYS A 16 -13.20 -10.00 1.99
N SER A 17 -12.86 -10.23 3.26
CA SER A 17 -12.18 -9.23 4.07
C SER A 17 -10.72 -9.17 3.63
N ILE A 18 -10.22 -7.98 3.29
CA ILE A 18 -8.87 -7.78 2.75
C ILE A 18 -8.06 -6.96 3.73
N LEU A 19 -6.84 -7.42 3.97
CA LEU A 19 -5.78 -6.66 4.59
C LEU A 19 -4.57 -6.64 3.65
N ILE A 20 -3.80 -5.57 3.71
CA ILE A 20 -2.62 -5.36 2.87
C ILE A 20 -1.40 -5.49 3.77
N ALA A 21 -0.48 -6.39 3.44
CA ALA A 21 0.81 -6.48 4.12
C ALA A 21 1.64 -5.24 3.81
N TRP A 22 2.25 -4.65 4.85
CA TRP A 22 3.02 -3.42 4.75
C TRP A 22 4.25 -3.48 5.64
N TRP A 23 5.42 -3.26 5.06
CA TRP A 23 6.71 -3.31 5.75
C TRP A 23 7.45 -1.98 5.75
N GLY A 24 6.76 -0.89 5.42
CA GLY A 24 7.36 0.45 5.44
C GLY A 24 7.99 0.90 4.12
N GLN A 25 7.79 0.19 3.01
CA GLN A 25 8.33 0.60 1.70
C GLN A 25 7.76 1.95 1.25
N GLU A 26 8.54 3.00 1.39
CA GLU A 26 8.11 4.38 1.14
C GLU A 26 8.56 4.89 -0.23
N THR A 27 9.69 4.38 -0.69
CA THR A 27 10.49 4.80 -1.83
C THR A 27 11.07 3.59 -2.56
N LYS A 28 11.73 3.82 -3.70
CA LYS A 28 12.46 2.77 -4.44
C LYS A 28 13.79 2.35 -3.81
N ASN A 29 14.22 3.06 -2.76
CA ASN A 29 15.46 2.74 -2.05
C ASN A 29 15.20 1.83 -0.85
N ASP A 30 13.92 1.59 -0.52
CA ASP A 30 13.53 0.67 0.52
C ASP A 30 13.44 -0.74 -0.06
N ASP A 31 13.87 -1.71 0.74
CA ASP A 31 13.94 -3.12 0.38
C ASP A 31 12.59 -3.65 -0.14
N ASP A 32 12.65 -4.47 -1.18
CA ASP A 32 11.49 -5.22 -1.64
C ASP A 32 11.12 -6.32 -0.63
N ILE A 33 9.90 -6.88 -0.75
CA ILE A 33 9.38 -7.87 0.21
C ILE A 33 10.25 -9.14 0.29
N ASP A 34 10.92 -9.50 -0.80
CA ASP A 34 11.83 -10.64 -0.87
C ASP A 34 13.25 -10.32 -0.36
N GLU A 35 13.55 -9.05 -0.09
CA GLU A 35 14.84 -8.58 0.40
C GLU A 35 14.82 -8.35 1.93
N ILE A 36 13.63 -8.21 2.54
CA ILE A 36 13.53 -8.04 3.99
C ILE A 36 13.88 -9.32 4.76
N GLY A 37 14.97 -9.27 5.52
CA GLY A 37 15.45 -10.41 6.32
C GLY A 37 14.63 -10.70 7.58
N ASN A 38 13.78 -9.77 8.02
CA ASN A 38 12.90 -9.94 9.17
C ASN A 38 11.46 -9.58 8.81
N LEU A 39 10.57 -10.58 8.86
CA LEU A 39 9.14 -10.40 8.57
C LEU A 39 8.33 -9.92 9.78
N ASP A 40 8.89 -9.87 10.99
CA ASP A 40 8.18 -9.40 12.19
C ASP A 40 7.79 -7.92 12.09
N GLN A 41 8.48 -7.14 11.23
CA GLN A 41 8.14 -5.75 10.95
C GLN A 41 6.96 -5.59 9.98
N VAL A 42 6.54 -6.67 9.31
CA VAL A 42 5.43 -6.64 8.36
C VAL A 42 4.13 -6.54 9.14
N GLY A 43 3.50 -5.37 9.03
CA GLY A 43 2.16 -5.13 9.56
C GLY A 43 1.08 -5.38 8.53
N PHE A 44 -0.17 -5.33 8.98
CA PHE A 44 -1.34 -5.34 8.11
C PHE A 44 -2.08 -4.02 8.22
N ILE A 45 -2.37 -3.41 7.06
CA ILE A 45 -3.17 -2.19 6.96
C ILE A 45 -4.44 -2.45 6.17
N THR A 46 -5.45 -1.60 6.40
CA THR A 46 -6.70 -1.66 5.65
C THR A 46 -6.53 -1.06 4.24
N PRO A 47 -7.41 -1.43 3.28
CA PRO A 47 -7.45 -0.79 1.98
C PRO A 47 -7.61 0.73 2.04
N SER A 48 -8.38 1.26 3.00
CA SER A 48 -8.53 2.70 3.19
C SER A 48 -7.21 3.38 3.57
N GLN A 49 -6.48 2.82 4.55
CA GLN A 49 -5.17 3.32 4.96
C GLN A 49 -4.19 3.34 3.77
N PHE A 50 -4.12 2.24 3.01
CA PHE A 50 -3.26 2.14 1.83
C PHE A 50 -3.58 3.20 0.77
N LEU A 51 -4.87 3.41 0.47
CA LEU A 51 -5.30 4.42 -0.51
C LEU A 51 -5.03 5.85 -0.02
N GLU A 52 -5.19 6.14 1.27
CA GLU A 52 -4.84 7.45 1.85
C GLU A 52 -3.34 7.75 1.77
N MET A 53 -2.50 6.75 2.03
CA MET A 53 -1.04 6.87 1.89
C MET A 53 -0.64 7.25 0.46
N GLY A 54 -1.24 6.61 -0.54
CA GLY A 54 -0.98 6.95 -1.94
C GLY A 54 -1.44 8.36 -2.32
N LYS A 55 -2.54 8.86 -1.75
CA LYS A 55 -3.03 10.24 -1.96
C LYS A 55 -2.07 11.28 -1.40
N LYS A 56 -1.61 11.10 -0.15
CA LYS A 56 -0.64 12.01 0.49
C LYS A 56 0.63 12.13 -0.35
N ARG A 57 1.17 10.99 -0.82
CA ARG A 57 2.39 10.96 -1.64
C ARG A 57 2.20 11.56 -3.04
N SER A 58 1.03 11.37 -3.67
CA SER A 58 0.74 12.02 -4.96
C SER A 58 0.71 13.55 -4.82
N PHE A 59 0.26 14.07 -3.67
CA PHE A 59 0.28 15.49 -3.37
C PHE A 59 1.71 16.01 -3.10
N THR A 60 2.56 15.22 -2.45
CA THR A 60 3.99 15.55 -2.27
C THR A 60 4.74 15.65 -3.59
N ILE A 61 4.36 14.87 -4.60
CA ILE A 61 4.96 14.92 -5.95
C ILE A 61 4.41 16.09 -6.77
N LEU A 62 3.14 16.48 -6.58
CA LEU A 62 2.49 17.57 -7.33
C LEU A 62 2.63 18.97 -6.68
N GLY A 63 3.09 19.06 -5.42
CA GLY A 63 3.24 20.29 -4.66
C GLY A 63 4.65 20.89 -4.61
N LYS A 64 5.59 20.37 -5.40
CA LYS A 64 6.87 21.04 -5.68
C LYS A 64 6.88 21.56 -7.11
N GLY A 65 6.23 22.71 -7.29
CA GLY A 65 6.28 23.54 -8.50
C GLY A 65 6.48 24.98 -8.08
#